data_AF-A0A427TPU2-F1
#
_entry.id   AF-A0A427TPU2-F1
#
_cell.length_a   1.000
_cell.length_b   1.000
_cell.length_c   1.000
_cell.angle_alpha   90.00
_cell.angle_beta   90.00
_cell.angle_gamma   90.00
#
_symmetry.space_group_name_H-M   'P 1'
#
loop_
_entity.id
_entity.type
_entity.pdbx_description
1 polymer ?
#
loop_
_entity_poly.entity_id
_entity_poly.type
_entity_poly.pdbx_seq_one_letter_code
_entity_poly.pdbx_strand_id
1 'polypeptide(L)' 'MTHDKWRSVREFSTTDENGNPTQLVIGLVELPGDRLEPAIQVDGRTALIPLEDIGSAVPEAVRGALTEWWKRQGRG' A
#
# COMPACT_ATOMS: atom_id res chain seq x y z
N MET A 1 -15.10 5.10 -4.15
CA MET A 1 -14.44 4.19 -5.11
C MET A 1 -14.61 2.80 -4.57
N THR A 2 -15.19 1.86 -5.33
CA THR A 2 -15.43 0.51 -4.81
C THR A 2 -14.15 -0.31 -4.85
N HIS A 3 -13.75 -0.81 -3.68
CA HIS A 3 -12.65 -1.75 -3.53
C HIS A 3 -13.06 -3.18 -3.89
N ASP A 4 -13.82 -3.40 -4.98
CA ASP A 4 -14.42 -4.70 -5.31
C ASP A 4 -13.40 -5.85 -5.48
N LYS A 5 -12.12 -5.51 -5.63
CA LYS A 5 -10.99 -6.44 -5.72
C LYS A 5 -10.14 -6.53 -4.46
N TRP A 6 -10.53 -5.86 -3.37
CA TRP A 6 -9.80 -5.90 -2.10
C TRP A 6 -10.54 -6.75 -1.07
N ARG A 7 -9.77 -7.43 -0.23
CA ARG A 7 -10.25 -8.21 0.91
C ARG A 7 -9.45 -7.85 2.15
N SER A 8 -10.03 -8.11 3.33
CA SER A 8 -9.38 -7.84 4.63
C SER A 8 -8.89 -6.39 4.76
N VAL A 9 -9.73 -5.44 4.34
CA VAL A 9 -9.39 -4.03 4.24
C VAL A 9 -9.34 -3.34 5.61
N ARG A 10 -8.33 -2.50 5.79
CA ARG A 10 -8.22 -1.51 6.86
C ARG A 10 -7.88 -0.16 6.28
N GLU A 11 -8.66 0.84 6.65
CA GLU A 11 -8.47 2.23 6.21
C GLU A 11 -7.96 3.08 7.38
N PHE A 12 -7.04 4.00 7.06
CA PHE A 12 -6.48 4.95 8.00
C PHE A 12 -6.50 6.34 7.37
N SER A 13 -6.86 7.34 8.17
CA SER A 13 -6.60 8.74 7.84
C SER A 13 -5.30 9.15 8.53
N THR A 14 -4.34 9.64 7.74
CA THR A 14 -3.03 10.10 8.22
C THR A 14 -2.71 11.44 7.58
N THR A 15 -1.54 12.00 7.90
CA THR A 15 -0.94 13.11 7.17
C THR A 15 0.30 12.64 6.41
N ASP A 16 0.57 13.23 5.24
CA ASP A 16 1.82 13.06 4.52
C ASP A 16 2.99 13.83 5.20
N GLU A 17 4.18 13.77 4.60
CA GLU A 17 5.37 14.48 5.08
C GLU A 17 5.25 16.01 5.07
N ASN A 18 4.32 16.55 4.29
CA ASN A 18 4.02 17.98 4.18
C ASN A 18 2.86 18.40 5.10
N GLY A 19 2.28 17.47 5.87
CA GLY A 19 1.14 17.70 6.74
C GLY A 19 -0.21 17.69 6.05
N ASN A 20 -0.29 17.30 4.77
CA ASN A 20 -1.57 17.19 4.05
C ASN A 20 -2.32 15.92 4.49
N PRO A 21 -3.66 15.98 4.63
CA PRO A 21 -4.46 14.78 4.86
C PRO A 21 -4.31 13.76 3.74
N THR A 22 -4.03 12.51 4.11
CA THR A 22 -3.83 11.38 3.20
C THR A 22 -4.64 10.18 3.68
N GLN A 23 -5.27 9.48 2.74
CA GLN A 23 -5.98 8.23 3.01
C GLN A 23 -5.09 7.04 2.69
N LEU A 24 -4.89 6.18 3.68
CA LEU A 24 -4.15 4.94 3.58
C LEU A 24 -5.12 3.76 3.63
N VAL A 25 -4.95 2.79 2.74
CA VAL A 25 -5.69 1.53 2.76
C VAL A 25 -4.70 0.38 2.74
N ILE A 26 -4.85 -0.57 3.65
CA ILE A 26 -4.04 -1.79 3.71
C ILE A 26 -5.00 -2.98 3.59
N GLY A 27 -4.65 -3.97 2.77
CA GLY A 27 -5.45 -5.16 2.59
C GLY A 27 -4.82 -6.14 1.62
N LEU A 28 -5.62 -7.10 1.16
CA LEU A 28 -5.27 -8.05 0.12
C LEU A 28 -5.96 -7.64 -1.18
N VAL A 29 -5.25 -7.68 -2.30
CA VAL A 29 -5.80 -7.45 -3.64
C VAL A 29 -5.84 -8.73 -4.45
N GLU A 30 -6.93 -8.92 -5.19
CA GLU A 30 -7.14 -10.03 -6.11
C GLU A 30 -6.50 -9.71 -7.46
N LEU A 31 -5.43 -10.44 -7.78
CA LEU A 31 -4.71 -10.39 -9.04
C LEU A 31 -5.24 -11.44 -10.02
N PRO A 32 -4.93 -11.32 -11.33
CA PRO A 32 -5.31 -12.33 -12.31
C PRO A 32 -4.86 -13.74 -11.90
N GLY A 33 -5.74 -14.73 -12.11
CA GLY A 33 -5.50 -16.11 -11.68
C GLY A 33 -5.83 -16.36 -10.20
N ASP A 34 -6.77 -15.60 -9.64
CA ASP A 34 -7.31 -15.75 -8.27
C ASP A 34 -6.23 -15.66 -7.16
N ARG A 35 -5.13 -14.97 -7.44
CA ARG A 35 -4.04 -14.79 -6.49
C ARG A 35 -4.30 -13.59 -5.60
N LEU A 36 -4.21 -13.79 -4.29
CA LEU A 36 -4.29 -12.70 -3.31
C LEU A 36 -2.87 -12.25 -2.93
N GLU A 37 -2.62 -10.94 -3.01
CA GLU A 37 -1.37 -10.32 -2.59
C GLU A 37 -1.63 -9.18 -1.61
N PRO A 38 -0.80 -8.98 -0.57
CA PRO A 38 -0.93 -7.81 0.26
C PRO A 38 -0.55 -6.55 -0.52
N ALA A 39 -1.30 -5.49 -0.28
CA ALA A 39 -1.11 -4.21 -0.93
C ALA A 39 -1.40 -3.06 0.03
N ILE A 40 -0.79 -1.94 -0.29
CA ILE A 40 -1.06 -0.64 0.31
C ILE A 40 -1.59 0.29 -0.78
N GLN A 41 -2.58 1.09 -0.45
CA GLN A 41 -3.06 2.16 -1.31
C GLN A 41 -2.94 3.49 -0.55
N VAL A 42 -2.34 4.48 -1.20
CA VAL A 42 -2.17 5.84 -0.69
C VAL A 42 -2.87 6.77 -1.66
N ASP A 43 -3.90 7.49 -1.21
CA ASP A 43 -4.66 8.44 -2.03
C ASP A 43 -5.09 7.87 -3.40
N GLY A 44 -5.58 6.63 -3.39
CA GLY A 44 -6.04 5.92 -4.59
C GLY A 44 -4.96 5.22 -5.40
N ARG A 45 -3.67 5.41 -5.09
CA ARG A 45 -2.54 4.75 -5.77
C ARG A 45 -2.11 3.49 -5.04
N THR A 46 -2.04 2.37 -5.73
CA THR A 46 -1.78 1.05 -5.13
C THR A 46 -0.35 0.56 -5.38
N ALA A 47 0.29 0.01 -4.34
CA ALA A 47 1.55 -0.71 -4.40
C ALA A 47 1.40 -2.09 -3.74
N LEU A 48 1.97 -3.12 -4.34
CA LEU A 48 2.04 -4.46 -3.73
C LEU A 48 3.12 -4.48 -2.65
N ILE A 49 2.86 -5.20 -1.56
CA ILE A 49 3.82 -5.48 -0.49
C ILE A 49 4.35 -6.90 -0.77
N PRO A 50 5.65 -7.09 -1.05
CA PRO A 50 6.19 -8.43 -1.22
C PRO A 50 6.04 -9.22 0.09
N LEU A 51 5.40 -10.40 0.04
CA LEU A 51 5.20 -11.25 1.24
C LEU A 51 6.53 -11.69 1.88
N GLU A 52 7.60 -11.80 1.10
CA GLU A 52 8.96 -12.07 1.58
C GLU A 52 9.49 -11.02 2.56
N ASP A 53 8.99 -9.78 2.48
CA ASP A 53 9.35 -8.69 3.40
C ASP A 53 8.52 -8.71 4.70
N ILE A 54 7.37 -9.40 4.73
CA ILE A 54 6.45 -9.42 5.89
C ILE A 54 7.02 -10.23 7.06
N GLY A 55 7.90 -11.21 6.79
CA GLY A 55 8.59 -12.00 7.81
C GLY A 55 9.65 -11.23 8.61
N SER A 56 10.07 -10.05 8.16
CA SER A 56 11.25 -9.34 8.67
C SER A 56 10.94 -8.07 9.47
N ALA A 57 9.66 -7.88 9.84
CA ALA A 57 9.05 -6.68 10.45
C ALA A 57 8.25 -5.85 9.43
N VAL A 58 6.91 -5.99 9.53
CA VAL A 58 5.90 -5.29 8.73
C VAL A 58 6.13 -3.78 8.60
N PRO A 59 6.56 -3.03 9.64
CA PRO A 59 6.84 -1.60 9.50
C PRO A 59 7.98 -1.29 8.51
N GLU A 60 9.00 -2.13 8.47
CA GLU A 60 10.17 -2.00 7.59
C GLU A 60 9.80 -2.32 6.14
N ALA A 61 8.99 -3.36 5.91
CA ALA A 61 8.44 -3.71 4.61
C ALA A 61 7.57 -2.58 4.03
N VAL A 62 6.68 -2.03 4.86
CA VAL A 62 5.83 -0.88 4.48
C VAL A 62 6.70 0.35 4.20
N ARG A 63 7.70 0.64 5.05
CA ARG A 63 8.65 1.75 4.84
C ARG A 63 9.43 1.58 3.54
N GLY A 64 9.88 0.36 3.23
CA GLY A 64 10.57 0.02 1.98
C GLY A 64 9.70 0.23 0.75
N ALA A 65 8.47 -0.30 0.76
CA ALA A 65 7.50 -0.13 -0.32
C ALA A 65 7.17 1.34 -0.58
N LEU A 66 6.97 2.13 0.48
CA LEU A 66 6.75 3.58 0.37
C LEU A 66 7.98 4.31 -0.19
N THR A 67 9.18 3.98 0.28
CA THR A 67 10.45 4.56 -0.21
C THR A 67 10.65 4.30 -1.71
N GLU A 68 10.41 3.08 -2.17
CA GLU A 68 10.53 2.72 -3.59
C GLU A 68 9.43 3.32 -4.47
N TRP A 69 8.26 3.59 -3.90
CA TRP A 69 7.22 4.37 -4.57
C TRP A 69 7.66 5.83 -4.75
N TRP A 70 8.16 6.48 -3.69
CA TRP A 70 8.64 7.86 -3.74
C TRP A 70 9.80 8.04 -4.72
N LYS A 71 10.76 7.12 -4.78
CA LYS A 71 11.86 7.19 -5.79
C LYS A 71 11.34 7.17 -7.23
N ARG A 72 10.25 6.44 -7.50
CA ARG A 72 9.66 6.31 -8.84
C ARG A 72 8.76 7.48 -9.21
N GLN A 73 8.10 8.12 -8.25
CA GLN A 73 7.10 9.18 -8.51
C GLN A 73 7.57 10.59 -8.13
N GLY A 74 8.53 10.75 -7.21
CA GLY A 74 9.06 12.04 -6.75
C GLY A 74 10.16 12.66 -7.65
N ARG A 75 10.34 12.13 -8.86
CA ARG A 75 11.28 12.65 -9.87
C ARG A 75 10.58 13.45 -10.98
N GLY A 76 9.30 13.78 -10.80
CA GLY A 76 8.48 14.60 -11.69
C GLY A 76 7.91 15.79 -10.94
#